data_AF-A0A5K1D5I8-F1
#
_entry.id   AF-A0A5K1D5I8-F1
#
_cell.length_a   1.000
_cell.length_b   1.000
_cell.length_c   1.000
_cell.angle_alpha   90.00
_cell.angle_beta   90.00
_cell.angle_gamma   90.00
#
_symmetry.space_group_name_H-M   'P 1'
#
loop_
_entity.id
_entity.type
_entity.pdbx_description
1 polymer ?
#
loop_
_entity_poly.entity_id
_entity_poly.type
_entity_poly.pdbx_seq_one_letter_code
_entity_poly.pdbx_strand_id
1 'polypeptide(L)'
;AKVRVECKDRTTGQMTYSIEGITDETGTYKIPVEEDRPDEICEAILVSSPISDCKEFESGRERARILLTKDNGISNHVRFANSLGFIKDKPLPGCSELLKQYELDE
;
A
#
# COMPACT_ATOMS: atom_id res chain seq x y z
N ALA A 1 -3.12 -3.63 10.43
CA ALA A 1 -1.75 -3.66 9.89
C ALA A 1 -1.11 -2.30 10.05
N LYS A 2 0.21 -2.26 10.23
CA LYS A 2 0.97 -1.03 10.21
C LYS A 2 1.44 -0.76 8.78
N VAL A 3 1.19 0.44 8.31
CA VAL A 3 1.58 0.96 7.00
C VAL A 3 2.37 2.24 7.20
N ARG A 4 3.13 2.65 6.18
CA ARG A 4 3.88 3.90 6.21
C ARG A 4 3.82 4.57 4.85
N VAL A 5 3.67 5.88 4.83
CA VAL A 5 3.92 6.70 3.65
C VAL A 5 5.36 7.19 3.73
N GLU A 6 6.15 6.88 2.70
CA GLU A 6 7.51 7.39 2.54
C GLU A 6 7.59 8.20 1.26
N CYS A 7 8.26 9.35 1.31
CA CYS A 7 8.63 10.09 0.11
C CYS A 7 10.14 10.24 0.03
N LYS A 8 10.64 10.18 -1.20
CA LYS A 8 12.04 10.37 -1.53
C LYS A 8 12.17 11.44 -2.59
N ASP A 9 13.18 12.30 -2.45
CA ASP A 9 13.55 13.23 -3.50
C ASP A 9 13.83 12.47 -4.79
N ARG A 10 13.20 12.90 -5.89
CA ARG A 10 13.24 12.17 -7.17
C ARG A 10 14.64 12.11 -7.80
N THR A 11 15.49 13.08 -7.49
CA THR A 11 16.82 13.21 -8.09
C THR A 11 17.88 12.46 -7.28
N THR A 12 17.89 12.67 -5.97
CA THR A 12 18.90 12.16 -5.03
C THR A 12 18.52 10.82 -4.42
N GLY A 13 17.23 10.47 -4.43
CA GLY A 13 16.69 9.27 -3.77
C GLY A 13 16.71 9.34 -2.24
N GLN A 14 17.07 10.48 -1.66
CA GLN A 14 17.10 10.66 -0.21
C GLN A 14 15.68 10.71 0.36
N MET A 15 15.47 10.07 1.51
CA MET A 15 14.18 10.12 2.20
C MET A 15 13.95 11.52 2.76
N THR A 16 12.83 12.13 2.38
CA THR A 16 12.44 13.49 2.77
C THR A 16 11.25 13.49 3.72
N TYR A 17 10.43 12.43 3.68
CA TYR A 17 9.23 12.31 4.49
C TYR A 17 8.93 10.87 4.87
N SER A 18 8.40 10.69 6.08
CA SER A 18 7.99 9.39 6.59
C SER A 18 6.92 9.56 7.66
N ILE A 19 5.78 8.89 7.50
CA ILE A 19 4.71 8.87 8.50
C ILE A 19 4.05 7.48 8.55
N GLU A 20 3.82 6.96 9.75
CA GLU A 20 3.15 5.67 9.94
C GLU A 20 1.64 5.83 10.16
N GLY A 21 0.90 4.80 9.76
CA GLY A 21 -0.53 4.65 10.02
C GLY A 21 -0.88 3.22 10.38
N ILE A 22 -2.08 3.04 10.93
CA ILE A 22 -2.62 1.73 11.29
C ILE A 22 -3.94 1.57 10.53
N THR A 23 -4.16 0.39 9.95
CA THR A 23 -5.45 0.06 9.32
C THR A 23 -6.54 -0.10 10.37
N ASP A 24 -7.77 0.28 10.01
CA ASP A 24 -8.96 -0.06 10.77
C ASP A 24 -9.34 -1.55 10.62
N GLU A 25 -10.49 -1.92 11.19
CA GLU A 25 -11.05 -3.27 11.16
C GLU A 25 -11.37 -3.80 9.75
N THR A 26 -11.52 -2.90 8.76
CA THR A 26 -11.76 -3.25 7.35
C THR A 26 -10.45 -3.47 6.58
N GLY A 27 -9.30 -3.23 7.20
CA GLY A 27 -8.00 -3.23 6.52
C GLY A 27 -7.69 -1.91 5.80
N THR A 28 -8.53 -0.88 5.96
CA THR A 28 -8.34 0.43 5.33
C THR A 28 -7.47 1.32 6.22
N TYR A 29 -6.55 2.10 5.64
CA TYR A 29 -5.81 3.14 6.36
C TYR A 29 -6.13 4.52 5.79
N LYS A 30 -6.08 5.53 6.66
CA LYS A 30 -6.20 6.95 6.29
C LYS A 30 -5.07 7.71 6.97
N ILE A 31 -4.11 8.19 6.17
CA ILE A 31 -2.92 8.88 6.66
C ILE A 31 -2.99 10.33 6.18
N PRO A 32 -3.17 11.32 7.06
CA PRO A 32 -3.05 12.73 6.72
C PRO A 32 -1.61 13.07 6.31
N VAL A 33 -1.46 13.81 5.21
CA VAL A 33 -0.18 14.38 4.77
C VAL A 33 -0.36 15.88 4.74
N GLU A 34 0.38 16.60 5.58
CA GLU A 34 0.13 18.03 5.85
C GLU A 34 0.64 18.95 4.74
N GLU A 35 1.73 18.56 4.07
CA GLU A 35 2.41 19.39 3.08
C GLU A 35 2.34 18.76 1.68
N ASP A 36 2.27 19.63 0.68
CA ASP A 36 2.40 19.20 -0.71
C ASP A 36 3.79 18.61 -0.95
N ARG A 37 3.86 17.54 -1.73
CA ARG A 37 5.11 16.82 -2.03
C ARG A 37 5.40 16.87 -3.54
N PRO A 38 5.70 18.05 -4.12
CA PRO A 38 6.11 18.16 -5.52
C PRO A 38 7.51 17.57 -5.71
N ASP A 39 7.79 17.07 -6.91
CA ASP A 39 9.10 16.51 -7.28
C ASP A 39 9.63 15.35 -6.42
N GLU A 40 8.75 14.67 -5.68
CA GLU A 40 9.08 13.51 -4.87
C GLU A 40 8.44 12.22 -5.41
N ILE A 41 9.08 11.09 -5.14
CA ILE A 41 8.51 9.75 -5.32
C ILE A 41 7.94 9.31 -3.97
N CYS A 42 6.63 9.33 -3.85
CA CYS A 42 5.92 8.90 -2.64
C CYS A 42 5.27 7.53 -2.81
N GLU A 43 5.40 6.69 -1.77
CA GLU A 43 4.93 5.31 -1.76
C GLU A 43 4.28 4.99 -0.40
N ALA A 44 3.15 4.29 -0.44
CA ALA A 44 2.61 3.59 0.71
C ALA A 44 3.28 2.21 0.78
N ILE A 45 3.83 1.86 1.94
CA ILE A 45 4.55 0.61 2.16
C ILE A 45 3.99 -0.14 3.37
N LEU A 46 4.03 -1.47 3.32
CA LEU A 46 3.71 -2.30 4.48
C LEU A 46 4.87 -2.28 5.49
N VAL A 47 4.53 -2.22 6.78
CA VAL A 47 5.52 -2.30 7.88
C VAL A 47 5.34 -3.59 8.66
N SER A 48 4.12 -3.89 9.10
CA SER A 48 3.85 -5.14 9.83
C SER A 48 2.37 -5.55 9.80
N SER A 49 2.15 -6.86 9.84
CA SER A 49 0.83 -7.46 10.01
C SER A 49 0.52 -7.68 11.48
N PRO A 50 -0.74 -7.46 11.93
CA PRO A 50 -1.17 -7.81 13.28
C PRO A 50 -1.57 -9.29 13.38
N ILE A 51 -1.67 -10.01 12.25
CA ILE A 51 -2.14 -11.38 12.17
C ILE A 51 -0.93 -12.31 12.28
N SER A 52 -1.00 -13.31 13.16
CA SER A 52 0.14 -14.15 13.50
C SER A 52 0.65 -15.01 12.36
N ASP A 53 -0.26 -15.50 11.52
CA ASP A 53 -0.02 -16.46 10.41
C ASP A 53 -0.08 -15.80 9.02
N CYS A 54 0.09 -14.48 8.97
CA CYS A 54 0.02 -13.68 7.74
C CYS A 54 0.95 -12.48 7.85
N LYS A 55 2.27 -12.73 7.94
CA LYS A 55 3.30 -11.71 8.22
C LYS A 55 4.29 -11.49 7.09
N GLU A 56 4.43 -12.45 6.19
CA GLU A 56 5.36 -12.36 5.07
C GLU A 56 4.78 -11.41 4.02
N PHE A 57 5.62 -10.53 3.45
CA PHE A 57 5.17 -9.65 2.38
C PHE A 57 4.89 -10.46 1.11
N GLU A 58 3.77 -10.21 0.45
CA GLU A 58 3.53 -10.75 -0.88
C GLU A 58 4.37 -9.98 -1.90
N SER A 59 5.20 -10.71 -2.65
CA SER A 59 6.10 -10.13 -3.65
C SER A 59 5.34 -9.26 -4.67
N GLY A 60 5.73 -8.00 -4.81
CA GLY A 60 5.11 -7.04 -5.72
C GLY A 60 3.91 -6.29 -5.13
N ARG A 61 3.50 -6.62 -3.90
CA ARG A 61 2.40 -5.96 -3.17
C ARG A 61 2.84 -5.40 -1.82
N GLU A 62 4.14 -5.29 -1.58
CA GLU A 62 4.69 -4.69 -0.38
C GLU A 62 4.60 -3.15 -0.38
N ARG A 63 4.41 -2.55 -1.56
CA ARG A 63 4.40 -1.10 -1.77
C ARG A 63 3.57 -0.65 -2.97
N ALA A 64 3.02 0.55 -2.88
CA ALA A 64 2.22 1.17 -3.94
C ALA A 64 2.54 2.67 -4.06
N ARG A 65 2.75 3.14 -5.29
CA ARG A 65 3.05 4.54 -5.58
C ARG A 65 1.80 5.41 -5.45
N ILE A 66 1.98 6.59 -4.86
CA ILE A 66 0.93 7.59 -4.67
C ILE A 66 1.44 8.98 -5.07
N LEU A 67 0.57 9.78 -5.68
CA LEU A 67 0.89 11.14 -6.12
C LEU A 67 0.40 12.16 -5.09
N LEU A 68 1.32 12.70 -4.28
CA LEU A 68 1.03 13.61 -3.17
C LEU A 68 1.31 15.08 -3.50
N THR A 69 1.11 15.47 -4.76
CA THR A 69 1.07 16.88 -5.17
C THR A 69 -0.34 17.32 -5.56
N LYS A 70 -0.64 18.59 -5.34
CA LYS A 70 -1.83 19.31 -5.83
C LYS A 70 -1.64 19.79 -7.27
N ASP A 71 -0.41 19.87 -7.78
CA ASP A 71 -0.12 20.27 -9.16
C ASP A 71 -0.26 19.11 -10.14
N ASN A 72 -1.46 18.53 -10.20
CA ASN A 72 -1.75 17.36 -11.05
C ASN A 72 -3.13 17.40 -11.72
N GLY A 73 -3.85 18.53 -11.62
CA GLY A 73 -5.18 18.68 -12.19
C GLY A 73 -6.30 17.88 -11.51
N ILE A 74 -6.01 17.17 -10.40
CA ILE A 74 -7.01 16.40 -9.64
C ILE A 74 -7.59 17.28 -8.53
N SER A 75 -8.90 17.55 -8.59
CA SER A 75 -9.61 18.42 -7.65
C SER A 75 -9.74 17.84 -6.23
N ASN A 76 -9.74 16.51 -6.09
CA ASN A 76 -9.79 15.83 -4.81
C ASN A 76 -8.39 15.79 -4.16
N HIS A 77 -8.30 15.88 -2.84
CA HIS A 77 -7.05 15.72 -2.06
C HIS A 77 -6.84 14.31 -1.52
N VAL A 78 -7.80 13.41 -1.68
CA VAL A 78 -7.66 12.00 -1.33
C VAL A 78 -6.95 11.26 -2.47
N ARG A 79 -5.98 10.41 -2.10
CA ARG A 79 -5.24 9.54 -3.02
C ARG A 79 -5.42 8.11 -2.57
N PHE A 80 -5.84 7.26 -3.50
CA PHE A 80 -6.02 5.83 -3.26
C PHE A 80 -4.78 5.10 -3.76
N ALA A 81 -4.14 4.34 -2.87
CA ALA A 81 -3.08 3.42 -3.24
C ALA A 81 -3.68 2.07 -3.69
N ASN A 82 -2.96 1.34 -4.53
CA ASN A 82 -3.27 -0.06 -4.77
C ASN A 82 -3.22 -0.86 -3.46
N SER A 83 -4.03 -1.92 -3.39
CA SER A 83 -4.04 -2.81 -2.23
C SER A 83 -2.69 -3.48 -2.03
N LEU A 84 -2.22 -3.44 -0.78
CA LEU A 84 -0.99 -4.09 -0.35
C LEU A 84 -1.29 -5.44 0.30
N GLY A 85 -0.34 -6.38 0.27
CA GLY A 85 -0.56 -7.77 0.65
C GLY A 85 0.49 -8.34 1.59
N PHE A 86 0.03 -9.00 2.65
CA PHE A 86 0.78 -10.04 3.34
C PHE A 86 0.26 -11.40 2.87
N ILE A 87 1.14 -12.38 2.78
CA ILE A 87 0.79 -13.76 2.43
C ILE A 87 0.61 -14.61 3.69
N LYS A 88 -0.41 -15.46 3.66
CA LYS A 88 -0.72 -16.40 4.75
C LYS A 88 0.23 -17.60 4.68
N ASP A 89 0.70 -18.08 5.82
CA ASP A 89 1.65 -19.21 5.92
C ASP A 89 1.12 -20.48 5.24
N LYS A 90 -0.20 -20.66 5.23
CA LYS A 90 -0.89 -21.77 4.58
C LYS A 90 -2.07 -21.26 3.75
N PRO A 91 -2.24 -21.75 2.51
CA PRO A 91 -3.42 -21.45 1.71
C PRO A 91 -4.71 -21.82 2.45
N LEU A 92 -5.75 -21.01 2.28
CA LEU A 92 -7.07 -21.31 2.85
C LEU A 92 -7.74 -22.45 2.07
N PRO A 93 -8.64 -23.22 2.72
CA PRO A 93 -9.52 -24.12 2.01
C PRO A 93 -10.29 -23.36 0.93
N GLY A 94 -10.28 -23.88 -0.30
CA GLY A 94 -10.98 -23.28 -1.44
C GLY A 94 -10.14 -22.37 -2.34
N CYS A 95 -8.90 -22.00 -1.97
CA CYS A 95 -8.03 -21.22 -2.86
C CYS A 95 -7.85 -21.88 -4.23
N SER A 96 -7.63 -23.20 -4.28
CA SER A 96 -7.48 -23.93 -5.54
C SER A 96 -8.76 -23.96 -6.38
N GLU A 97 -9.93 -23.99 -5.74
CA GLU A 97 -11.20 -24.00 -6.46
C GLU A 97 -11.53 -22.62 -7.02
N LEU A 98 -11.23 -21.57 -6.25
CA LEU A 98 -11.32 -20.18 -6.70
C LEU A 98 -10.43 -19.93 -7.93
N LEU A 99 -9.19 -20.44 -7.94
CA LEU A 99 -8.31 -20.31 -9.10
C LEU A 99 -8.91 -20.94 -10.36
N LYS A 100 -9.52 -22.13 -10.26
CA LYS A 100 -10.19 -22.75 -11.39
C LYS A 100 -11.35 -21.90 -11.91
N GLN A 101 -12.09 -21.21 -11.04
CA GLN A 101 -13.18 -20.32 -11.49
C GLN A 101 -12.63 -19.20 -12.37
N TYR A 102 -11.49 -18.60 -11.99
CA TYR A 102 -10.84 -17.58 -12.82
C TYR A 102 -10.30 -18.12 -14.15
N GLU A 103 -9.84 -19.36 -14.20
CA GLU A 103 -9.40 -20.02 -15.44
C GLU A 103 -10.57 -20.42 -16.37
N LEU A 104 -11.78 -20.58 -15.82
CA LEU A 104 -12.99 -20.93 -16.58
C LEU A 104 -13.71 -19.69 -17.15
N ASP A 105 -13.31 -18.49 -16.74
CA ASP A 105 -13.82 -17.21 -17.25
C ASP A 105 -13.02 -16.70 -18.48
N GLU A 106 -12.10 -17.52 -19.03
CA GLU A 106 -11.46 -17.37 -20.35
C GLU A 106 -12.07 -18.33 -21.40
#